data_AF-A0A419S4X4-F1
#
_entry.id   AF-A0A419S4X4-F1
#
_cell.length_a   1.000
_cell.length_b   1.000
_cell.length_c   1.000
_cell.angle_alpha   90.00
_cell.angle_beta   90.00
_cell.angle_gamma   90.00
#
_symmetry.space_group_name_H-M   'P 1'
#
loop_
_entity.id
_entity.type
_entity.pdbx_description
1 polymer ?
#
loop_
_entity_poly.entity_id
_entity_poly.type
_entity_poly.pdbx_seq_one_letter_code
_entity_poly.pdbx_strand_id
1 'polypeptide(L)' 'MKDDSNFRISVTLKGTDQKTHLKVHHKDETFGVELDGGTVTILNNGDNSWSIVDGELDQLNVNLIGDAIERFYKEQGW' A
#
# COMPACT_ATOMS: atom_id res chain seq x y z
N MET A 1 -14.82 -7.20 -1.69
CA MET A 1 -13.49 -7.53 -2.24
C MET A 1 -13.42 -9.04 -2.43
N LYS A 2 -12.52 -9.58 -3.26
CA LYS A 2 -12.02 -10.91 -2.93
C LYS A 2 -11.02 -10.66 -1.81
N ASP A 3 -11.35 -11.08 -0.59
CA ASP A 3 -10.65 -10.70 0.65
C ASP A 3 -9.22 -11.28 0.77
N ASP A 4 -8.70 -11.86 -0.32
CA ASP A 4 -7.32 -12.30 -0.49
C ASP A 4 -6.94 -12.10 -1.97
N SER A 5 -6.04 -11.16 -2.25
CA SER A 5 -5.57 -10.89 -3.62
C SER A 5 -4.15 -10.35 -3.66
N ASN A 6 -3.44 -10.62 -4.76
CA ASN A 6 -2.09 -10.11 -5.01
C ASN A 6 -2.10 -9.20 -6.23
N PHE A 7 -1.51 -8.02 -6.11
CA PHE A 7 -1.39 -7.07 -7.22
C PHE A 7 -0.10 -6.25 -7.11
N ARG A 8 0.12 -5.37 -8.10
CA ARG A 8 1.24 -4.43 -8.10
C ARG A 8 0.73 -3.02 -8.18
N ILE A 9 1.29 -2.15 -7.35
CA ILE A 9 1.06 -0.71 -7.40
C ILE A 9 2.27 0.00 -7.96
N SER A 10 2.06 1.27 -8.25
CA SER A 10 2.99 2.18 -8.88
C SER A 10 3.07 3.44 -8.01
N VAL A 11 4.18 3.67 -7.30
CA VAL A 11 4.30 4.75 -6.32
C VAL A 11 5.68 5.41 -6.41
N THR A 12 5.74 6.73 -6.18
CA THR A 12 6.99 7.44 -5.92
C THR A 12 7.05 7.70 -4.42
N LEU A 13 8.01 7.08 -3.73
CA LEU A 13 8.18 7.22 -2.30
C LEU A 13 8.90 8.53 -1.96
N LYS A 14 8.70 9.05 -0.75
CA LYS A 14 9.47 10.15 -0.21
C LYS A 14 10.96 9.81 -0.23
N GLY A 15 11.78 10.77 -0.65
CA GLY A 15 13.23 10.62 -0.74
C GLY A 15 13.71 10.00 -2.05
N THR A 16 12.80 9.67 -2.96
CA THR A 16 13.11 9.25 -4.32
C THR A 16 12.29 10.04 -5.33
N ASP A 17 12.89 10.36 -6.47
CA ASP A 17 12.18 10.90 -7.64
C ASP A 17 11.74 9.79 -8.61
N GLN A 18 12.14 8.55 -8.34
CA GLN A 18 11.85 7.40 -9.18
C GLN A 18 10.57 6.70 -8.72
N LYS A 19 9.75 6.39 -9.72
CA LYS A 19 8.57 5.54 -9.57
C LYS A 19 9.02 4.08 -9.38
N THR A 20 8.56 3.45 -8.31
CA THR A 20 8.78 2.04 -8.01
C THR A 20 7.50 1.23 -8.14
N HIS A 21 7.67 -0.08 -8.34
CA HIS A 21 6.57 -1.04 -8.45
C HIS A 21 6.58 -2.00 -7.27
N LEU A 22 5.66 -1.81 -6.34
CA LEU A 22 5.57 -2.63 -5.13
C LEU A 22 4.58 -3.77 -5.33
N LYS A 23 4.89 -4.95 -4.79
CA LYS A 23 3.91 -6.03 -4.68
C LYS A 23 3.07 -5.81 -3.44
N VAL A 24 1.77 -6.01 -3.58
CA VAL A 24 0.80 -5.86 -2.50
C VAL A 24 0.02 -7.15 -2.37
N HIS A 25 0.00 -7.71 -1.17
CA HIS A 25 -0.93 -8.75 -0.76
C HIS A 25 -2.03 -8.09 0.07
N HIS A 26 -3.24 -8.08 -0.46
CA HIS A 26 -4.42 -7.59 0.24
C HIS A 26 -5.13 -8.74 0.93
N LYS A 27 -5.30 -8.61 2.25
CA LYS A 27 -6.04 -9.55 3.08
C LYS A 27 -6.93 -8.81 4.07
N ASP A 28 -8.23 -9.04 3.99
CA ASP A 28 -9.24 -8.33 4.80
C ASP A 28 -9.10 -6.80 4.67
N GLU A 29 -8.82 -6.08 5.76
CA GLU A 29 -8.61 -4.63 5.78
C GLU A 29 -7.12 -4.24 5.65
N THR A 30 -6.23 -5.24 5.63
CA THR A 30 -4.77 -5.05 5.66
C THR A 30 -4.11 -5.29 4.31
N PHE A 31 -2.98 -4.60 4.11
CA PHE A 31 -2.19 -4.67 2.89
C PHE A 31 -0.74 -4.93 3.28
N GLY A 32 -0.23 -6.12 2.97
CA GLY A 32 1.18 -6.47 3.08
C GLY A 32 1.93 -5.98 1.84
N VAL A 33 2.92 -5.13 2.03
CA VAL A 33 3.66 -4.48 0.95
C VAL A 33 5.13 -4.91 1.00
N GLU A 34 5.62 -5.51 -0.08
CA GLU A 34 7.04 -5.89 -0.19
C GLU A 34 7.90 -4.65 -0.46
N LEU A 35 8.79 -4.31 0.48
CA LEU A 35 9.69 -3.14 0.47
C LEU A 35 11.08 -3.55 0.96
N ASP A 36 12.13 -3.16 0.23
CA ASP A 36 13.54 -3.38 0.60
C ASP A 36 13.90 -4.80 1.10
N GLY A 37 13.21 -5.81 0.57
CA GLY A 37 13.41 -7.22 0.96
C GLY A 37 12.65 -7.67 2.21
N GLY A 38 11.86 -6.79 2.84
CA GLY A 38 10.93 -7.09 3.91
C GLY A 38 9.47 -6.85 3.53
N THR A 39 8.57 -7.04 4.50
CA THR A 39 7.14 -6.75 4.35
C THR A 39 6.72 -5.72 5.40
N VAL A 40 6.03 -4.67 4.94
CA VAL A 40 5.35 -3.71 5.82
C VAL A 40 3.85 -3.95 5.67
N THR A 41 3.14 -4.11 6.78
CA THR A 41 1.69 -4.27 6.78
C THR A 41 1.04 -2.95 7.13
N ILE A 42 0.15 -2.47 6.28
CA ILE A 42 -0.64 -1.25 6.51
C ILE A 42 -2.15 -1.54 6.54
N LEU A 43 -2.90 -0.70 7.23
CA LEU A 43 -4.35 -0.79 7.41
C LEU A 43 -5.02 0.46 6.83
N ASN A 44 -6.12 0.29 6.11
CA ASN A 44 -7.03 1.38 5.76
C ASN A 44 -8.03 1.59 6.91
N ASN A 45 -8.02 2.75 7.55
CA ASN A 45 -8.84 3.02 8.74
C ASN A 45 -10.31 3.37 8.42
N GLY A 46 -10.69 3.42 7.13
CA GLY A 46 -12.05 3.76 6.71
C GLY A 46 -12.40 5.25 6.79
N ASP A 47 -11.44 6.11 7.16
CA ASP A 47 -11.58 7.57 7.27
C ASP A 47 -10.59 8.33 6.38
N ASN A 48 -10.11 7.69 5.30
CA ASN A 48 -9.03 8.15 4.42
C ASN A 48 -7.66 8.29 5.11
N SER A 49 -7.46 7.69 6.28
CA SER A 49 -6.15 7.55 6.90
C SER A 49 -5.63 6.11 6.82
N TRP A 50 -4.30 5.98 6.84
CA TRP A 50 -3.59 4.71 6.77
C TRP A 50 -2.69 4.55 7.98
N SER A 51 -2.61 3.34 8.53
CA SER A 51 -1.78 3.04 9.71
C SER A 51 -0.86 1.87 9.46
N ILE A 52 0.31 1.87 10.10
CA ILE A 52 1.22 0.71 10.10
C ILE A 52 0.72 -0.26 11.17
N VAL A 53 0.58 -1.53 10.79
CA VAL A 53 0.29 -2.64 11.69
C VAL A 53 1.57 -3.41 12.04
N ASP A 54 2.46 -3.59 11.08
CA ASP A 54 3.74 -4.29 11.26
C ASP A 54 4.81 -3.74 10.30
N GLY A 55 6.08 -3.79 10.73
CA GLY A 55 7.23 -3.19 10.03
C GLY A 55 7.50 -1.72 10.41
N GLU A 56 8.53 -1.14 9.79
CA GLU A 56 8.93 0.25 10.01
C GLU A 56 8.91 1.03 8.69
N LEU A 57 8.17 2.13 8.66
CA LEU A 57 8.09 3.05 7.53
C LEU A 57 7.65 4.43 8.05
N ASP A 58 8.06 5.52 7.40
CA ASP A 58 7.55 6.83 7.78
C ASP A 58 6.09 7.04 7.30
N GLN A 59 5.30 7.78 8.09
CA GLN A 59 3.88 7.97 7.83
C GLN A 59 3.56 8.57 6.45
N LEU A 60 4.46 9.41 5.90
CA LEU A 60 4.24 9.95 4.56
C LEU A 60 4.31 8.85 3.50
N ASN A 61 5.30 7.95 3.59
CA ASN A 61 5.40 6.80 2.70
C ASN A 61 4.22 5.83 2.85
N VAL A 62 3.71 5.63 4.06
CA VAL A 62 2.47 4.86 4.30
C VAL A 62 1.30 5.47 3.53
N ASN A 63 1.10 6.79 3.64
CA ASN A 63 0.03 7.48 2.95
C ASN A 63 0.19 7.40 1.42
N LEU A 64 1.40 7.58 0.89
CA LEU A 64 1.68 7.49 -0.54
C LEU A 64 1.38 6.09 -1.11
N ILE A 65 1.67 5.05 -0.34
CA ILE A 65 1.33 3.67 -0.68
C ILE A 65 -0.18 3.46 -0.64
N GLY A 66 -0.84 3.94 0.42
CA GLY A 66 -2.30 3.90 0.56
C GLY A 66 -3.02 4.56 -0.63
N ASP A 67 -2.61 5.77 -1.00
CA ASP A 67 -3.12 6.49 -2.17
C ASP A 67 -2.95 5.71 -3.47
N ALA A 68 -1.80 5.04 -3.63
CA ALA A 68 -1.52 4.22 -4.81
C ALA A 68 -2.37 2.94 -4.85
N ILE A 69 -2.68 2.35 -3.70
CA ILE A 69 -3.62 1.22 -3.57
C ILE A 69 -5.04 1.67 -3.93
N GLU A 70 -5.51 2.79 -3.40
CA GLU A 70 -6.84 3.31 -3.77
C GLU A 70 -6.95 3.62 -5.26
N ARG A 71 -5.91 4.21 -5.84
CA ARG A 71 -5.87 4.49 -7.28
C ARG A 71 -5.96 3.20 -8.08
N PHE A 72 -5.24 2.15 -7.67
CA PHE A 72 -5.33 0.84 -8.32
C PHE A 72 -6.78 0.34 -8.32
N TYR A 73 -7.49 0.35 -7.19
CA TYR A 73 -8.89 -0.09 -7.14
C TYR A 73 -9.83 0.77 -7.99
N LYS A 74 -9.67 2.10 -7.91
CA LYS A 74 -10.45 3.05 -8.74
C LYS A 74 -10.27 2.77 -10.24
N GLU A 75 -9.05 2.46 -10.68
CA GLU A 75 -8.74 2.10 -12.07
C GLU A 75 -9.34 0.73 -12.48
N GLN A 76 -9.53 -0.18 -11.53
CA GLN A 76 -10.21 -1.47 -11.74
C GLN A 76 -11.76 -1.35 -11.69
N GLY A 77 -12.30 -0.16 -11.44
CA GLY A 77 -13.74 0.08 -11.36
C GLY A 77 -14.39 -0.33 -10.03
N TRP A 78 -13.60 -0.33 -8.94
CA TRP A 78 -14.08 -0.53 -7.57
C TRP A 78 -14.30 0.81 -6.85
#